data_AF-A0A4Y7J8R7-F1
#
_entry.id   AF-A0A4Y7J8R7-F1
#
_cell.length_a   1.000
_cell.length_b   1.000
_cell.length_c   1.000
_cell.angle_alpha   90.00
_cell.angle_beta   90.00
_cell.angle_gamma   90.00
#
_symmetry.space_group_name_H-M   'P 1'
#
loop_
_entity.id
_entity.type
_entity.pdbx_description
1 polymer ?
#
loop_
_entity_poly.entity_id
_entity_poly.type
_entity_poly.pdbx_seq_one_letter_code
_entity_poly.pdbx_strand_id
1 'polypeptide(L)'
;MSGVWVFKQNGVIRLVENPATSKVLVHVPTNQKIRSYSQLERILTALGWERYYDDADLLQFHKRNSIDLISLPNDFSKFKSTHMYDIVVKVPDTFHVRDT
;
A
#
# COMPACT_ATOMS: atom_id res chain seq x y z
N MET A 1 -3.07 15.38 1.19
CA MET A 1 -4.04 16.33 1.78
C MET A 1 -4.66 15.68 3.02
N SER A 2 -3.92 15.55 4.12
CA SER A 2 -4.44 15.03 5.39
C SER A 2 -4.07 16.01 6.50
N GLY A 3 -5.06 16.66 7.07
CA GLY A 3 -4.89 17.58 8.19
C GLY A 3 -6.24 17.88 8.83
N VAL A 4 -6.23 18.13 10.13
CA VAL A 4 -7.42 18.54 10.88
C VAL A 4 -7.38 20.05 11.01
N TRP A 5 -8.47 20.72 10.65
CA TRP A 5 -8.62 22.14 10.91
C TRP A 5 -8.86 22.34 12.41
N VAL A 6 -7.92 23.02 13.08
CA VAL A 6 -8.00 23.29 14.52
C VAL A 6 -8.29 24.78 14.71
N PHE A 7 -9.35 25.06 15.48
CA PHE A 7 -9.69 26.40 15.92
C PHE A 7 -8.99 26.69 17.25
N LYS A 8 -8.07 27.65 17.27
CA LYS A 8 -7.43 28.08 18.51
C LYS A 8 -8.30 29.12 19.22
N GLN A 9 -8.20 29.17 20.55
CA GLN A 9 -8.96 30.10 21.40
C GLN A 9 -8.75 31.59 21.05
N ASN A 10 -7.67 31.93 20.33
CA ASN A 10 -7.40 33.27 19.81
C ASN A 10 -8.02 33.56 18.43
N GLY A 11 -8.94 32.72 17.95
CA GLY A 11 -9.65 32.92 16.68
C GLY A 11 -8.87 32.48 15.43
N VAL A 12 -7.65 31.98 15.58
CA VAL A 12 -6.82 31.54 14.45
C VAL A 12 -7.18 30.11 14.04
N ILE A 13 -7.53 29.95 12.77
CA ILE A 13 -7.69 28.65 12.12
C ILE A 13 -6.33 28.19 11.60
N ARG A 14 -5.86 27.02 12.05
CA ARG A 14 -4.63 26.40 11.52
C ARG A 14 -4.93 25.00 11.01
N LEU A 15 -4.49 24.68 9.80
CA LEU A 15 -4.39 23.29 9.35
C LEU A 15 -3.24 22.65 10.12
N VAL A 16 -3.58 21.76 11.06
CA VAL A 16 -2.56 20.90 11.68
C VAL A 16 -2.37 19.74 10.72
N GLU A 17 -1.19 19.69 10.11
CA GLU A 17 -0.77 18.48 9.42
C GLU A 17 -0.77 17.36 10.46
N ASN A 18 -1.66 16.41 10.27
CA ASN A 18 -1.60 15.18 11.03
C ASN A 18 -0.27 14.55 10.59
N PRO A 19 0.68 14.22 11.49
CA PRO A 19 1.83 13.42 11.09
C PRO A 19 1.22 12.21 10.40
N ALA A 20 1.37 12.11 9.08
CA ALA A 20 0.74 11.06 8.32
C ALA A 20 1.27 9.77 8.94
N THR A 21 0.44 9.11 9.75
CA THR A 21 0.89 7.94 10.49
C THR A 21 1.38 6.99 9.43
N SER A 22 2.70 6.75 9.40
CA SER A 22 3.29 6.04 8.29
C SER A 22 2.60 4.68 8.27
N LYS A 23 1.94 4.37 7.16
CA LYS A 23 1.26 3.09 7.03
C LYS A 23 2.29 2.06 6.58
N VAL A 24 2.13 0.83 7.06
CA VAL A 24 2.92 -0.31 6.58
C VAL A 24 2.00 -1.45 6.18
N LEU A 25 2.35 -2.07 5.07
CA LEU A 25 1.76 -3.34 4.66
C LEU A 25 2.41 -4.47 5.47
N VAL A 26 1.60 -5.33 6.07
CA VAL A 26 2.03 -6.44 6.92
C VAL A 26 1.52 -7.75 6.34
N HIS A 27 2.40 -8.74 6.21
CA HIS A 27 2.03 -10.11 5.88
C HIS A 27 1.50 -10.83 7.12
N VAL A 28 0.20 -11.11 7.13
CA VAL A 28 -0.54 -11.61 8.31
C VAL A 28 0.05 -12.90 8.87
N PRO A 29 0.31 -13.97 8.08
CA PRO A 29 0.82 -15.23 8.61
C PRO A 29 2.15 -15.13 9.35
N THR A 30 3.03 -14.21 8.94
CA THR A 30 4.39 -14.06 9.52
C THR A 30 4.53 -12.84 10.41
N ASN A 31 3.51 -11.97 10.46
CA ASN A 31 3.54 -10.66 11.09
C ASN A 31 4.70 -9.74 10.63
N GLN A 32 5.28 -10.00 9.45
CA GLN A 32 6.39 -9.23 8.90
C GLN A 32 5.91 -8.02 8.11
N LYS A 33 6.58 -6.87 8.30
CA LYS A 33 6.38 -5.69 7.45
C LYS A 33 6.95 -5.95 6.06
N ILE A 34 6.21 -5.58 5.03
CA ILE A 34 6.68 -5.60 3.64
C ILE A 34 7.58 -4.39 3.43
N ARG A 35 8.86 -4.64 3.09
CA ARG A 35 9.88 -3.59 2.94
C ARG A 35 10.48 -3.48 1.54
N SER A 36 10.06 -4.35 0.62
CA SER A 36 10.53 -4.36 -0.76
C SER A 36 9.53 -5.05 -1.69
N TYR A 37 9.62 -4.76 -2.98
CA TYR A 37 8.81 -5.44 -3.99
C TYR A 37 9.19 -6.91 -4.18
N SER A 38 10.46 -7.29 -4.00
CA SER A 38 10.86 -8.70 -4.08
C SER A 38 10.18 -9.55 -3.00
N GLN A 39 10.03 -9.00 -1.78
CA GLN A 39 9.30 -9.67 -0.70
C GLN A 39 7.81 -9.80 -1.03
N LEU A 40 7.19 -8.73 -1.54
CA LEU A 40 5.77 -8.70 -1.93
C LEU A 40 5.51 -9.69 -3.08
N GLU A 41 6.31 -9.63 -4.13
CA GLU A 41 6.23 -10.48 -5.30
C GLU A 41 6.30 -11.96 -4.93
N ARG A 42 7.25 -12.37 -4.09
CA ARG A 42 7.36 -13.76 -3.64
C ARG A 42 6.05 -14.27 -3.02
N ILE A 43 5.37 -13.45 -2.23
CA ILE A 43 4.10 -13.81 -1.58
C ILE A 43 2.97 -13.84 -2.63
N LEU A 44 2.87 -12.81 -3.47
CA LEU A 44 1.86 -12.72 -4.52
C LEU A 44 1.98 -13.89 -5.51
N THR A 45 3.19 -14.26 -5.93
CA THR A 45 3.43 -15.41 -6.81
C THR A 45 3.05 -16.73 -6.15
N ALA A 46 3.32 -16.91 -4.86
CA ALA A 46 2.85 -18.10 -4.12
C ALA A 46 1.32 -18.18 -4.07
N LEU A 47 0.63 -17.05 -4.18
CA LEU A 47 -0.82 -16.96 -4.30
C LEU A 47 -1.32 -17.01 -5.75
N GLY A 48 -0.48 -17.21 -6.76
CA GLY A 48 -0.88 -17.30 -8.16
C GLY A 48 -1.11 -15.94 -8.86
N TRP A 49 -0.49 -14.88 -8.36
CA TRP A 49 -0.35 -13.62 -9.08
C TRP A 49 0.91 -13.64 -9.95
N GLU A 50 0.82 -13.06 -11.14
CA GLU A 50 1.89 -13.08 -12.14
C GLU A 50 2.22 -11.66 -12.60
N ARG A 51 3.45 -11.43 -13.03
CA ARG A 51 3.85 -10.17 -13.66
C ARG A 51 3.02 -9.89 -14.89
N TYR A 52 2.49 -8.67 -14.99
CA TYR A 52 1.61 -8.26 -16.09
C TYR A 52 2.20 -7.06 -16.83
N TYR A 53 2.56 -7.26 -18.10
CA TYR A 53 3.14 -6.30 -19.05
C TYR A 53 4.41 -5.54 -18.60
N ASP A 54 5.07 -4.92 -19.58
CA ASP A 54 6.45 -4.39 -19.52
C ASP A 54 6.45 -2.84 -19.62
N ASP A 55 5.59 -2.18 -18.84
CA ASP A 55 5.68 -0.74 -18.66
C ASP A 55 6.84 -0.44 -17.70
N ALA A 56 7.87 0.24 -18.20
CA ALA A 56 9.08 0.56 -17.43
C ALA A 56 8.78 1.39 -16.16
N ASP A 57 7.68 2.13 -16.14
CA ASP A 57 7.31 3.02 -15.04
C ASP A 57 6.44 2.34 -13.97
N LEU A 58 5.84 1.19 -14.30
CA LEU A 58 4.88 0.50 -13.45
C LEU A 58 5.29 -0.93 -13.12
N LEU A 59 4.80 -1.36 -11.97
CA LEU A 59 5.02 -2.67 -11.44
C LEU A 59 3.67 -3.34 -11.24
N GLN A 60 3.24 -4.13 -12.22
CA GLN A 60 1.89 -4.69 -12.23
C GLN A 60 1.87 -6.20 -12.00
N PHE A 61 0.80 -6.64 -11.33
CA PHE A 61 0.52 -8.05 -11.08
C PHE A 61 -0.92 -8.39 -11.46
N HIS A 62 -1.11 -9.46 -12.23
CA HIS A 62 -2.40 -9.98 -12.62
C HIS A 62 -2.68 -11.31 -11.90
N LYS A 63 -3.90 -11.50 -11.41
CA LYS A 63 -4.31 -12.75 -10.78
C LYS A 63 -4.77 -13.75 -11.84
N ARG A 64 -4.14 -14.93 -11.90
CA ARG A 64 -4.55 -15.99 -12.84
C ARG A 64 -6.03 -16.30 -12.66
N ASN A 65 -6.81 -16.24 -13.74
CA ASN A 65 -8.27 -16.48 -13.79
C ASN A 65 -9.14 -15.46 -13.02
N SER A 66 -8.65 -14.27 -12.72
CA SER A 66 -9.47 -13.14 -12.24
C SER A 66 -9.24 -11.92 -13.14
N ILE A 67 -10.12 -10.94 -13.08
CA ILE A 67 -9.91 -9.61 -13.69
C ILE A 67 -9.07 -8.69 -12.81
N ASP A 68 -8.58 -9.21 -11.67
CA ASP A 68 -7.83 -8.42 -10.71
C ASP A 68 -6.42 -8.07 -11.19
N LEU A 69 -6.15 -6.77 -11.14
CA LEU A 69 -4.84 -6.18 -11.39
C LEU A 69 -4.39 -5.36 -10.17
N ILE A 70 -3.17 -5.56 -9.71
CA ILE A 70 -2.49 -4.68 -8.75
C ILE A 70 -1.50 -3.82 -9.54
N SER A 71 -1.55 -2.49 -9.38
CA SER A 71 -0.63 -1.56 -10.04
C SER A 71 0.17 -0.74 -9.02
N LEU A 72 1.49 -0.91 -9.04
CA LEU A 72 2.42 -0.27 -8.12
C LEU A 72 3.42 0.59 -8.90
N PRO A 73 4.02 1.61 -8.27
CA PRO A 73 5.18 2.28 -8.87
C PRO A 73 6.35 1.31 -8.99
N ASN A 74 7.26 1.55 -9.94
CA ASN A 74 8.49 0.75 -10.07
C ASN A 74 9.45 0.91 -8.87
N ASP A 75 9.43 2.08 -8.21
CA ASP A 75 10.25 2.41 -7.06
C ASP A 75 9.46 2.29 -5.75
N PHE A 76 9.98 1.46 -4.84
CA PHE A 76 9.36 1.21 -3.53
C PHE A 76 9.32 2.46 -2.65
N SER A 77 10.20 3.46 -2.88
CA SER A 77 10.14 4.73 -2.16
C SER A 77 8.83 5.50 -2.42
N LYS A 78 8.17 5.23 -3.55
CA LYS A 78 6.89 5.81 -3.95
C LYS A 78 5.70 4.97 -3.47
N PHE A 79 5.93 3.88 -2.75
CA PHE A 79 4.88 2.99 -2.25
C PHE A 79 4.06 3.62 -1.12
N LYS A 80 2.91 4.17 -1.48
CA LYS A 80 1.95 4.84 -0.60
C LYS A 80 0.84 3.92 -0.08
N SER A 81 0.13 4.39 0.95
CA SER A 81 -1.00 3.69 1.56
C SER A 81 -2.11 3.33 0.57
N THR A 82 -2.34 4.14 -0.46
CA THR A 82 -3.31 3.84 -1.54
C THR A 82 -3.01 2.50 -2.21
N HIS A 83 -1.74 2.22 -2.51
CA HIS A 83 -1.32 0.94 -3.08
C HIS A 83 -1.42 -0.20 -2.07
N MET A 84 -1.12 0.07 -0.79
CA MET A 84 -1.25 -0.93 0.28
C MET A 84 -2.70 -1.39 0.44
N TYR A 85 -3.66 -0.45 0.44
CA TYR A 85 -5.08 -0.79 0.56
C TYR A 85 -5.62 -1.49 -0.68
N ASP A 86 -5.17 -1.13 -1.89
CA ASP A 86 -5.51 -1.88 -3.11
C ASP A 86 -5.10 -3.36 -3.01
N ILE A 87 -3.88 -3.63 -2.53
CA ILE A 87 -3.41 -5.00 -2.27
C ILE A 87 -4.30 -5.71 -1.23
N VAL A 88 -4.67 -5.04 -0.14
CA VAL A 88 -5.53 -5.64 0.91
C VAL A 88 -6.92 -5.96 0.37
N VAL A 89 -7.52 -5.09 -0.46
CA VAL A 89 -8.82 -5.37 -1.07
C VAL A 89 -8.74 -6.60 -1.98
N LYS A 90 -7.64 -6.78 -2.71
CA LYS A 90 -7.43 -7.89 -3.64
C LYS A 90 -6.96 -9.18 -2.97
N VAL A 91 -6.36 -9.08 -1.79
CA VAL A 91 -5.76 -10.20 -1.04
C VAL A 91 -6.02 -10.05 0.47
N PRO A 92 -7.29 -10.04 0.91
CA PRO A 92 -7.70 -9.59 2.25
C PRO A 92 -7.15 -10.45 3.40
N ASP A 93 -7.07 -11.77 3.22
CA ASP A 93 -6.65 -12.68 4.29
C ASP A 93 -5.12 -12.79 4.45
N THR A 94 -4.36 -12.25 3.50
CA THR A 94 -2.89 -12.36 3.51
C THR A 94 -2.21 -11.09 4.00
N PHE A 95 -2.82 -9.92 3.76
CA PHE A 95 -2.21 -8.63 4.06
C PHE A 95 -3.13 -7.75 4.90
N HIS A 96 -2.53 -6.92 5.75
CA HIS A 96 -3.22 -5.83 6.44
C HIS A 96 -2.36 -4.57 6.44
N VAL A 97 -3.02 -3.41 6.51
CA VAL A 97 -2.34 -2.11 6.70
C VAL A 97 -2.35 -1.76 8.19
N ARG A 98 -1.19 -1.39 8.74
CA ARG A 98 -1.06 -0.91 10.13
C ARG A 98 -0.41 0.46 10.18
N ASP A 99 -0.70 1.19 11.25
CA ASP A 99 0.10 2.34 11.67
C ASP A 99 1.50 1.89 12.11
N THR A 100 2.51 2.75 11.90
CA THR A 100 3.88 2.51 12.35
C THR A 100 4.20 3.18 13.67
#